data_AF-A0A7S3MAU6-F1
#
_entry.id   AF-A0A7S3MAU6-F1
#
_cell.length_a   1.000
_cell.length_b   1.000
_cell.length_c   1.000
_cell.angle_alpha   90.00
_cell.angle_beta   90.00
_cell.angle_gamma   90.00
#
_symmetry.space_group_name_H-M   'P 1'
#
loop_
_entity.id
_entity.type
_entity.pdbx_description
1 polymer ?
#
loop_
_entity_poly.entity_id
_entity_poly.type
_entity_poly.pdbx_seq_one_letter_code
_entity_poly.pdbx_strand_id
1 'polypeptide(L)'
;GIQSCQAAYVDSNNLLWAVDTGRRNLLSATPAAYVDGTPTLWVFDLATGVNTYIYRFPAEVASPSNSFLNDIVLDEVNRVAYFTDSWGSGALITLDLVTGLSRRYS
;
A
#
# COMPACT_ATOMS: atom_id res chain seq x y z
N GLY A 1 -8.86 -7.04 8.26
CA GLY A 1 -9.33 -6.65 6.93
C GLY A 1 -8.80 -5.29 6.57
N ILE A 2 -9.19 -4.74 5.43
CA ILE A 2 -8.80 -3.39 5.01
C ILE A 2 -9.29 -2.36 6.04
N GLN A 3 -8.43 -1.44 6.46
CA GLN A 3 -8.76 -0.37 7.41
C GLN A 3 -9.19 0.91 6.70
N SER A 4 -8.41 1.33 5.71
CA SER A 4 -8.64 2.53 4.91
C SER A 4 -7.98 2.38 3.53
N CYS A 5 -8.77 2.01 2.53
CA CYS A 5 -8.32 1.96 1.14
C CYS A 5 -8.23 3.38 0.58
N GLN A 6 -7.04 3.80 0.17
CA GLN A 6 -6.81 5.14 -0.40
C GLN A 6 -6.72 5.14 -1.92
N ALA A 7 -6.17 4.07 -2.48
CA ALA A 7 -6.01 3.91 -3.91
C ALA A 7 -6.24 2.46 -4.33
N ALA A 8 -6.68 2.30 -5.56
CA ALA A 8 -6.92 1.03 -6.21
C ALA A 8 -6.51 1.11 -7.68
N TYR A 9 -5.87 0.05 -8.17
CA TYR A 9 -5.48 -0.09 -9.57
C TYR A 9 -5.88 -1.48 -10.08
N VAL A 10 -6.37 -1.58 -11.31
CA VAL A 10 -6.69 -2.86 -11.96
C VAL A 10 -5.66 -3.11 -13.05
N ASP A 11 -4.96 -4.24 -12.96
CA ASP A 11 -3.91 -4.61 -13.91
C ASP A 11 -4.43 -5.34 -15.16
N SER A 12 -3.54 -5.63 -16.11
CA SER A 12 -3.91 -6.30 -17.37
C SER A 12 -4.37 -7.75 -17.17
N ASN A 13 -4.18 -8.33 -15.98
CA ASN A 13 -4.57 -9.69 -15.62
C ASN A 13 -5.88 -9.73 -14.83
N ASN A 14 -6.61 -8.60 -14.78
CA ASN A 14 -7.86 -8.47 -14.05
C ASN A 14 -7.69 -8.66 -12.52
N LEU A 15 -6.52 -8.28 -12.00
CA LEU A 15 -6.28 -8.21 -10.56
C LEU A 15 -6.48 -6.78 -10.07
N LEU A 16 -7.24 -6.63 -8.98
CA LEU A 16 -7.41 -5.39 -8.25
C LEU A 16 -6.36 -5.28 -7.13
N TRP A 17 -5.54 -4.25 -7.22
CA TRP A 17 -4.49 -3.90 -6.27
C TRP A 17 -4.97 -2.73 -5.41
N ALA A 18 -5.26 -2.97 -4.13
CA ALA A 18 -5.82 -1.99 -3.21
C ALA A 18 -4.81 -1.63 -2.10
N VAL A 19 -4.52 -0.34 -1.96
CA VAL A 19 -3.58 0.21 -0.97
C VAL A 19 -4.33 0.58 0.30
N ASP A 20 -4.05 -0.14 1.38
CA ASP A 20 -4.57 0.12 2.71
C ASP A 20 -3.51 0.78 3.59
N THR A 21 -3.81 1.97 4.12
CA THR A 21 -2.90 2.67 5.03
C THR A 21 -2.81 2.00 6.41
N GLY A 22 -3.72 1.08 6.76
CA GLY A 22 -3.68 0.34 8.03
C GLY A 22 -4.20 1.12 9.24
N ARG A 23 -4.80 2.30 9.03
CA ARG A 23 -5.36 3.16 10.08
C ARG A 23 -6.56 3.96 9.57
N ARG A 24 -7.50 4.27 10.46
CA ARG A 24 -8.74 5.01 10.10
C ARG A 24 -8.66 6.52 10.27
N ASN A 25 -7.81 7.02 11.16
CA ASN A 25 -7.71 8.45 11.50
C ASN A 25 -6.59 9.17 10.73
N LEU A 26 -6.67 9.14 9.40
CA LEU A 26 -5.64 9.65 8.49
C LEU A 26 -5.34 11.15 8.65
N LEU A 27 -6.35 11.95 9.00
CA LEU A 27 -6.27 13.41 9.15
C LEU A 27 -6.16 13.88 10.61
N SER A 28 -6.00 12.96 11.55
CA SER A 28 -5.84 13.32 12.97
C SER A 28 -4.49 13.99 13.21
N ALA A 29 -4.46 14.96 14.13
CA ALA A 29 -3.21 15.51 14.66
C ALA A 29 -2.40 14.46 15.46
N THR A 30 -3.03 13.34 15.83
CA THR A 30 -2.40 12.21 16.55
C THR A 30 -2.66 10.88 15.81
N PRO A 31 -2.09 10.68 14.62
CA PRO A 31 -2.39 9.49 13.79
C PRO A 31 -1.97 8.17 14.45
N ALA A 32 -0.89 8.22 15.25
CA ALA A 32 -0.39 7.07 15.99
C ALA A 32 -1.36 6.55 17.07
N ALA A 33 -2.34 7.36 17.48
CA ALA A 33 -3.32 6.96 18.49
C ALA A 33 -4.35 5.94 17.97
N TYR A 34 -4.40 5.73 16.65
CA TYR A 34 -5.44 4.91 16.00
C TYR A 34 -4.82 4.00 14.92
N VAL A 35 -3.82 3.22 15.33
CA VAL A 35 -3.19 2.21 14.49
C VAL A 35 -3.96 0.90 14.64
N ASP A 36 -4.74 0.55 13.63
CA ASP A 36 -5.59 -0.64 13.61
C ASP A 36 -4.93 -1.83 12.87
N GLY A 37 -3.81 -1.57 12.20
CA GLY A 37 -3.04 -2.53 11.43
C GLY A 37 -1.76 -1.93 10.82
N THR A 38 -1.13 -2.69 9.94
CA THR A 38 0.05 -2.28 9.18
C THR A 38 -0.36 -1.79 7.79
N PRO A 39 0.33 -0.80 7.19
CA PRO A 39 0.16 -0.49 5.78
C PRO A 39 0.31 -1.75 4.94
N THR A 40 -0.65 -1.99 4.05
CA THR A 40 -0.76 -3.24 3.29
C THR A 40 -1.21 -3.01 1.86
N LEU A 41 -0.73 -3.85 0.95
CA LEU A 41 -1.24 -3.95 -0.42
C LEU A 41 -2.03 -5.25 -0.53
N TRP A 42 -3.31 -5.12 -0.84
CA TRP A 42 -4.22 -6.24 -1.04
C TRP A 42 -4.39 -6.50 -2.52
N VAL A 43 -4.37 -7.75 -2.94
CA VAL A 43 -4.63 -8.15 -4.32
C VAL A 43 -5.84 -9.06 -4.35
N PHE A 44 -6.79 -8.73 -5.21
CA PHE A 44 -8.00 -9.51 -5.44
C PHE A 44 -8.05 -9.93 -6.91
N ASP A 45 -8.43 -11.16 -7.16
CA ASP A 45 -8.83 -11.58 -8.50
C ASP A 45 -10.27 -11.14 -8.74
N LEU A 46 -10.48 -10.26 -9.73
CA LEU A 46 -11.81 -9.73 -10.02
C LEU A 46 -12.73 -10.75 -10.70
N ALA A 47 -12.20 -11.81 -11.32
CA ALA A 47 -13.02 -12.86 -11.90
C ALA A 47 -13.69 -13.73 -10.82
N THR A 48 -12.98 -13.98 -9.71
CA THR A 48 -13.46 -14.83 -8.61
C THR A 48 -13.94 -14.04 -7.39
N GLY A 49 -13.56 -12.76 -7.28
CA GLY A 49 -13.81 -11.93 -6.10
C GLY A 49 -12.95 -12.32 -4.88
N VAL A 50 -11.97 -13.21 -5.06
CA VAL A 50 -11.17 -13.77 -3.96
C VAL A 50 -9.92 -12.92 -3.74
N ASN A 51 -9.57 -12.70 -2.47
CA ASN A 51 -8.27 -12.14 -2.12
C ASN A 51 -7.18 -13.18 -2.42
N THR A 52 -6.31 -12.87 -3.38
CA THR A 52 -5.25 -13.77 -3.84
C THR A 52 -3.93 -13.51 -3.14
N TYR A 53 -3.70 -12.29 -2.66
CA TYR A 53 -2.45 -11.93 -2.01
C TYR A 53 -2.59 -10.73 -1.06
N ILE A 54 -1.71 -10.67 -0.06
CA ILE A 54 -1.56 -9.54 0.86
C ILE A 54 -0.08 -9.31 1.10
N TYR A 55 0.44 -8.16 0.68
CA TYR A 55 1.75 -7.69 1.08
C TYR A 55 1.64 -6.79 2.30
N ARG A 56 2.47 -7.05 3.32
CA ARG A 56 2.61 -6.20 4.50
C ARG A 56 3.91 -5.43 4.38
N PHE A 57 3.84 -4.10 4.34
CA PHE A 57 5.03 -3.29 4.27
C PHE A 57 5.82 -3.40 5.58
N PRO A 58 7.15 -3.56 5.53
CA PRO A 58 8.01 -3.42 6.70
C PRO A 58 7.86 -2.02 7.30
N ALA A 59 7.94 -1.90 8.63
CA ALA A 59 7.70 -0.63 9.33
C ALA A 59 8.73 0.45 8.95
N GLU A 60 9.94 0.05 8.59
CA GLU A 60 11.00 0.91 8.08
C GLU A 60 10.74 1.46 6.67
N VAL A 61 9.88 0.79 5.89
CA VAL A 61 9.47 1.22 4.55
C VAL A 61 8.21 2.10 4.63
N ALA A 62 7.18 1.59 5.33
CA ALA A 62 5.94 2.30 5.60
C ALA A 62 5.52 2.06 7.06
N SER A 63 5.76 3.05 7.91
CA SER A 63 5.48 2.88 9.33
C SER A 63 3.98 2.98 9.63
N PRO A 64 3.43 2.09 10.48
CA PRO A 64 2.01 2.13 10.85
C PRO A 64 1.55 3.43 11.51
N SER A 65 2.46 4.16 12.17
CA SER A 65 2.12 5.35 12.94
C SER A 65 2.24 6.65 12.16
N ASN A 66 2.97 6.66 11.04
CA ASN A 66 3.32 7.89 10.32
C ASN A 66 3.43 7.73 8.79
N SER A 67 3.02 6.60 8.21
CA SER A 67 2.86 6.50 6.76
C SER A 67 1.46 6.92 6.35
N PHE A 68 1.37 7.57 5.19
CA PHE A 68 0.14 7.83 4.49
C PHE A 68 0.27 7.40 3.04
N LEU A 69 0.35 6.08 2.81
CA LEU A 69 0.28 5.50 1.47
C LEU A 69 -1.06 5.88 0.84
N ASN A 70 -1.00 6.60 -0.28
CA ASN A 70 -2.18 7.24 -0.86
C ASN A 70 -2.34 7.01 -2.37
N ASP A 71 -1.37 6.41 -3.05
CA ASP A 71 -1.48 6.09 -4.48
C ASP A 71 -0.61 4.88 -4.85
N ILE A 72 -0.91 4.27 -6.01
CA ILE A 72 -0.15 3.17 -6.61
C ILE A 72 -0.09 3.31 -8.14
N VAL A 73 1.08 3.06 -8.71
CA VAL A 73 1.26 2.80 -10.14
C VAL A 73 1.98 1.47 -10.31
N LEU A 74 1.48 0.62 -11.22
CA LEU A 74 2.12 -0.64 -11.58
C LEU A 74 2.88 -0.50 -12.89
N ASP A 75 4.18 -0.82 -12.86
CA ASP A 75 4.95 -1.14 -14.04
C ASP A 75 4.87 -2.66 -14.26
N GLU A 76 3.91 -3.06 -15.08
CA GLU A 76 3.64 -4.47 -15.36
C GLU A 76 4.75 -5.13 -16.20
N VAL A 77 5.53 -4.34 -16.94
CA VAL A 77 6.65 -4.82 -17.77
C VAL A 77 7.85 -5.16 -16.90
N ASN A 78 8.29 -4.22 -16.05
CA ASN A 78 9.44 -4.42 -15.16
C ASN A 78 9.06 -5.07 -13.82
N ARG A 79 7.78 -5.33 -13.59
CA ARG A 79 7.25 -5.98 -12.39
C ARG A 79 7.57 -5.19 -11.12
N VAL A 80 7.33 -3.87 -11.15
CA VAL A 80 7.55 -2.97 -10.00
C VAL A 80 6.27 -2.20 -9.70
N ALA A 81 5.89 -2.14 -8.44
CA ALA A 81 4.87 -1.22 -7.95
C ALA A 81 5.52 0.01 -7.32
N TYR A 82 4.99 1.18 -7.65
CA TYR A 82 5.40 2.47 -7.08
C TYR A 82 4.26 3.02 -6.23
N PHE A 83 4.59 3.56 -5.07
CA PHE A 83 3.61 4.14 -4.14
C PHE A 83 4.08 5.52 -3.70
N THR A 84 3.15 6.43 -3.52
CA THR A 84 3.41 7.68 -2.80
C THR A 84 3.03 7.53 -1.34
N ASP A 85 3.90 7.98 -0.45
CA ASP A 85 3.60 8.24 0.94
C ASP A 85 3.50 9.75 1.13
N SER A 86 2.32 10.27 1.39
CA SER A 86 2.07 11.72 1.48
C SER A 86 2.18 12.29 2.89
N TRP A 87 2.68 11.52 3.85
CA TRP A 87 2.87 12.02 5.21
C TRP A 87 4.14 12.89 5.33
N GLY A 88 4.05 14.00 6.07
CA GLY A 88 5.21 14.85 6.36
C GLY A 88 5.84 15.43 5.10
N SER A 89 7.14 15.19 4.88
CA SER A 89 7.88 15.60 3.68
C SER A 89 7.55 14.78 2.43
N GLY A 90 6.80 13.68 2.61
CA GLY A 90 6.53 12.71 1.58
C GLY A 90 7.67 11.71 1.35
N ALA A 91 7.37 10.65 0.61
CA ALA A 91 8.34 9.69 0.10
C ALA A 91 7.78 8.94 -1.13
N LEU A 92 8.68 8.42 -1.95
CA LEU A 92 8.39 7.39 -2.95
C LEU A 92 8.75 6.02 -2.36
N ILE A 93 7.91 5.02 -2.59
CA ILE A 93 8.19 3.63 -2.22
C ILE A 93 8.13 2.77 -3.46
N THR A 94 9.05 1.83 -3.58
CA THR A 94 9.02 0.78 -4.61
C THR A 94 8.79 -0.58 -3.97
N LEU A 95 8.07 -1.46 -4.65
CA LEU A 95 7.98 -2.89 -4.36
C LEU A 95 8.32 -3.66 -5.64
N ASP A 96 9.38 -4.45 -5.59
CA ASP A 96 9.66 -5.46 -6.62
C ASP A 96 8.66 -6.62 -6.46
N LEU A 97 7.83 -6.83 -7.48
CA LEU A 97 6.75 -7.82 -7.45
C LEU A 97 7.23 -9.25 -7.71
N VAL A 98 8.51 -9.43 -8.08
CA VAL A 98 9.15 -10.73 -8.25
C VAL A 98 9.82 -11.15 -6.94
N THR A 99 10.60 -10.26 -6.33
CA THR A 99 11.37 -10.57 -5.11
C THR A 99 10.62 -10.27 -3.82
N GLY A 100 9.59 -9.42 -3.85
CA GLY A 100 8.87 -8.93 -2.67
C GLY A 100 9.65 -7.89 -1.85
N LEU A 101 10.79 -7.42 -2.36
CA LEU A 101 11.59 -6.39 -1.69
C LEU A 101 10.98 -5.02 -1.89
N SER A 102 10.78 -4.29 -0.79
CA SER A 102 10.34 -2.91 -0.83
C SER A 102 11.39 -1.94 -0.30
N ARG A 103 11.37 -0.70 -0.81
CA ARG A 103 12.32 0.34 -0.44
C ARG A 103 11.65 1.70 -0.42
N ARG A 104 12.06 2.54 0.54
CA ARG A 104 11.63 3.93 0.70
C ARG A 104 12.70 4.90 0.19
N TYR A 105 12.26 5.95 -0.49
CA TYR A 105 13.05 7.08 -0.98
C TYR A 105 12.43 8.37 -0.46
N SER A 106 13.11 9.06 0.46
CA SER A 106 12.64 10.25 1.18
C SER A 106 13.64 11.37 1.13
#